data_AF-D4LVR2-F1
#
_entry.id   AF-D4LVR2-F1
#
_cell.length_a   1.000
_cell.length_b   1.000
_cell.length_c   1.000
_cell.angle_alpha   90.00
_cell.angle_beta   90.00
_cell.angle_gamma   90.00
#
_symmetry.space_group_name_H-M   'P 1'
#
loop_
_entity.id
_entity.type
_entity.pdbx_description
1 polymer ?
#
loop_
_entity_poly.entity_id
_entity_poly.type
_entity_poly.pdbx_seq_one_letter_code
_entity_poly.pdbx_strand_id
1 'polypeptide(L)'
;MFDITSEEVLRYIPDYKINLIAPAEMTDEEINQFQTDFREVMLFVKYSKDKKYLKKLVSEDTHFSSMNVKTARVISAVTGIEKEAEDYICLYTKR
;
A
#
# COMPACT_ATOMS: atom_id res chain seq x y z
N MET A 1 13.42 -5.46 -18.21
CA MET A 1 13.39 -4.05 -18.64
C MET A 1 13.66 -4.04 -20.13
N PHE A 2 12.82 -3.39 -20.94
CA PHE A 2 12.97 -3.42 -22.40
C PHE A 2 14.21 -2.62 -22.80
N ASP A 3 15.17 -3.29 -23.43
CA ASP A 3 16.44 -2.69 -23.86
C ASP A 3 16.25 -2.05 -25.24
N ILE A 4 15.65 -0.86 -25.25
CA ILE A 4 15.39 -0.09 -26.48
C ILE A 4 16.46 0.99 -26.59
N THR A 5 17.38 0.81 -27.53
CA THR A 5 18.55 1.69 -27.72
C THR A 5 18.44 2.62 -28.93
N SER A 6 17.36 2.54 -29.71
CA SER A 6 17.16 3.37 -30.91
C SER A 6 16.74 4.79 -30.56
N GLU A 7 17.58 5.77 -30.88
CA GLU A 7 17.34 7.20 -30.69
C GLU A 7 16.10 7.74 -31.43
N GLU A 8 15.71 7.12 -32.54
CA GLU A 8 14.47 7.51 -33.25
C GLU A 8 13.24 7.12 -32.44
N VAL A 9 13.26 5.94 -31.81
CA VAL A 9 12.15 5.46 -30.97
C VAL A 9 12.06 6.26 -29.68
N LEU A 10 13.20 6.59 -29.05
CA LEU A 10 13.26 7.38 -27.81
C LEU A 10 12.61 8.77 -27.95
N ARG A 11 12.66 9.39 -29.13
CA ARG A 11 12.02 10.70 -29.39
C ARG A 11 10.50 10.67 -29.34
N TYR A 12 9.90 9.51 -29.59
CA TYR A 12 8.45 9.31 -29.50
C TYR A 12 8.02 8.77 -28.14
N ILE A 13 8.96 8.45 -27.26
CA ILE A 13 8.64 8.14 -25.87
C ILE A 13 8.31 9.47 -25.20
N PRO A 14 7.05 9.70 -24.80
CA PRO A 14 6.73 10.85 -23.97
C PRO A 14 7.63 10.85 -22.73
N ASP A 15 8.20 12.02 -22.40
CA ASP A 15 9.00 12.25 -21.19
C ASP A 15 8.10 12.21 -19.95
N TYR A 16 7.48 11.05 -19.72
CA TYR A 16 6.71 10.76 -18.53
C TYR A 16 7.70 10.59 -17.39
N LYS A 17 7.88 11.66 -16.62
CA LYS A 17 8.43 11.56 -15.28
C LYS A 17 7.46 10.72 -14.46
N ILE A 18 7.77 9.43 -14.33
CA ILE A 18 6.96 8.52 -13.52
C ILE A 18 7.15 8.94 -12.06
N ASN A 19 6.15 9.60 -11.49
CA ASN A 19 6.11 9.91 -10.06
C ASN A 19 5.72 8.63 -9.31
N LEU A 20 6.69 7.73 -9.16
CA LEU A 20 6.50 6.50 -8.41
C LEU A 20 6.34 6.82 -6.93
N ILE A 21 5.25 6.37 -6.35
CA ILE A 21 5.13 6.35 -4.89
C ILE A 21 5.79 5.06 -4.41
N ALA A 22 6.82 5.19 -3.58
CA ALA A 22 7.59 4.08 -3.02
C ALA A 22 7.37 4.02 -1.49
N PRO A 23 6.33 3.31 -1.01
CA PRO A 23 5.93 3.36 0.40
C PRO A 23 7.04 2.83 1.34
N ALA A 24 7.88 1.93 0.84
CA ALA A 24 9.02 1.40 1.57
C ALA A 24 10.14 2.42 1.80
N GLU A 25 10.27 3.43 0.93
CA GLU A 25 11.31 4.47 1.03
C GLU A 25 10.81 5.73 1.73
N MET A 26 9.48 5.89 1.86
CA MET A 26 8.87 7.01 2.56
C MET A 26 8.93 6.84 4.08
N THR A 27 9.07 7.95 4.79
CA THR A 27 9.00 8.01 6.26
C THR A 27 7.57 7.85 6.77
N ASP A 28 7.41 7.47 8.04
CA ASP A 28 6.06 7.37 8.62
C ASP A 28 5.41 8.75 8.71
N GLU A 29 6.19 9.79 8.96
CA GLU A 29 5.73 11.18 9.00
C GLU A 29 5.16 11.63 7.66
N GLU A 30 5.82 11.30 6.54
CA GLU A 30 5.32 11.60 5.19
C GLU A 30 4.03 10.83 4.88
N ILE A 31 3.96 9.55 5.26
CA ILE A 31 2.75 8.74 5.04
C ILE A 31 1.59 9.25 5.92
N ASN A 32 1.88 9.70 7.15
CA ASN A 32 0.88 10.25 8.06
C ASN A 32 0.32 11.61 7.61
N GLN A 33 0.87 12.25 6.57
CA GLN A 33 0.26 13.44 5.97
C GLN A 33 -0.97 13.11 5.12
N PHE A 34 -1.14 11.86 4.68
CA PHE A 34 -2.34 11.43 3.99
C PHE A 34 -3.52 11.39 4.98
N GLN A 35 -4.57 12.15 4.68
CA GLN A 35 -5.76 12.28 5.53
C GLN A 35 -6.89 11.31 5.15
N THR A 36 -6.68 10.48 4.13
CA THR A 36 -7.67 9.54 3.61
C THR A 36 -7.25 8.11 3.92
N ASP A 37 -8.16 7.16 3.67
CA ASP A 37 -7.96 5.71 3.69
C ASP A 37 -6.70 5.22 2.95
N PHE A 38 -6.09 6.07 2.11
CA PHE A 38 -4.84 5.78 1.42
C PHE A 38 -3.64 5.70 2.38
N ARG A 39 -3.69 6.39 3.52
CA ARG A 39 -2.69 6.31 4.58
C ARG A 39 -2.55 4.87 5.06
N GLU A 40 -3.66 4.21 5.34
CA GLU A 40 -3.71 2.84 5.84
C GLU A 40 -3.16 1.86 4.81
N VAL A 41 -3.50 2.06 3.53
CA VAL A 41 -2.94 1.27 2.42
C VAL A 41 -1.43 1.43 2.35
N MET A 42 -0.94 2.66 2.43
CA MET A 42 0.49 2.99 2.34
C MET A 42 1.29 2.38 3.50
N LEU A 43 0.81 2.55 4.73
CA LEU A 43 1.42 1.94 5.92
C LEU A 43 1.42 0.42 5.83
N PHE A 44 0.31 -0.18 5.37
CA PHE A 44 0.23 -1.63 5.22
C PHE A 44 1.23 -2.14 4.18
N VAL A 45 1.34 -1.47 3.03
CA VAL A 45 2.28 -1.85 1.97
C VAL A 45 3.73 -1.68 2.43
N LYS A 46 4.05 -0.60 3.14
CA LYS A 46 5.38 -0.35 3.73
C LYS A 46 5.81 -1.50 4.64
N TYR A 47 4.94 -1.89 5.56
CA TYR A 47 5.24 -2.92 6.56
C TYR A 47 4.80 -4.34 6.15
N SER A 48 4.37 -4.54 4.91
CA SER A 48 3.88 -5.82 4.39
C SER A 48 4.88 -6.98 4.55
N LYS A 49 6.18 -6.66 4.56
CA LYS A 49 7.26 -7.64 4.79
C LYS A 49 7.43 -8.03 6.27
N ASP A 50 7.13 -7.12 7.21
CA ASP A 50 7.24 -7.38 8.65
C ASP A 50 5.86 -7.69 9.26
N LYS A 51 5.50 -8.97 9.21
CA LYS A 51 4.23 -9.46 9.73
C LYS A 51 4.04 -9.24 11.23
N LYS A 52 5.12 -9.17 12.03
CA LYS A 52 5.01 -8.99 13.49
C LYS A 52 4.66 -7.54 13.81
N TYR A 53 5.38 -6.61 13.17
CA TYR A 53 5.11 -5.20 13.33
C TYR A 53 3.74 -4.82 12.76
N LEU A 54 3.36 -5.37 11.61
CA LEU A 54 2.07 -5.12 10.99
C LEU A 54 0.89 -5.54 11.88
N LYS A 55 0.97 -6.72 12.53
CA LYS A 55 -0.04 -7.16 13.50
C LYS A 55 -0.20 -6.18 14.66
N LYS A 56 0.91 -5.69 15.18
CA LYS A 56 0.92 -4.70 16.27
C LYS A 56 0.28 -3.39 15.81
N LEU A 57 0.70 -2.87 14.66
CA LEU A 57 0.21 -1.62 14.08
C LEU A 57 -1.31 -1.66 13.81
N VAL A 58 -1.82 -2.74 13.22
CA VAL A 58 -3.26 -2.93 12.96
C VAL A 58 -4.07 -3.05 14.27
N SER A 59 -3.46 -3.56 15.33
CA SER A 59 -4.14 -3.76 16.63
C SER A 59 -4.13 -2.49 17.50
N GLU A 60 -3.09 -1.66 17.38
CA GLU A 60 -2.90 -0.45 18.19
C GLU A 60 -3.51 0.81 17.54
N ASP A 61 -3.51 0.90 16.21
CA ASP A 61 -4.00 2.09 15.50
C ASP A 61 -5.52 1.98 15.24
N THR A 62 -6.27 2.92 15.83
CA THR A 62 -7.73 3.00 15.71
C THR A 62 -8.22 3.20 14.28
N HIS A 63 -7.40 3.79 13.40
CA HIS A 63 -7.75 4.03 12.01
C HIS A 63 -7.94 2.72 11.22
N PHE A 64 -7.18 1.67 11.56
CA PHE A 64 -7.36 0.35 10.96
C PHE A 64 -8.65 -0.32 11.44
N SER A 65 -9.07 -0.09 12.69
CA SER A 65 -10.32 -0.62 13.21
C SER A 65 -11.56 0.02 12.58
N SER A 66 -11.47 1.28 12.15
CA SER A 66 -12.56 1.99 11.45
C SER A 66 -12.45 1.96 9.92
N MET A 67 -11.53 1.18 9.38
CA MET A 67 -11.19 1.19 7.96
C MET A 67 -12.34 0.68 7.08
N ASN A 68 -12.53 1.30 5.93
CA ASN A 68 -13.55 0.92 4.95
C ASN A 68 -13.24 -0.46 4.31
N VAL A 69 -14.28 -1.25 4.07
CA VAL A 69 -14.22 -2.53 3.35
C VAL A 69 -13.56 -2.38 1.97
N LYS A 70 -13.78 -1.26 1.28
CA LYS A 70 -13.14 -0.98 -0.02
C LYS A 70 -11.61 -0.90 0.12
N THR A 71 -11.13 -0.30 1.19
CA THR A 71 -9.70 -0.12 1.49
C THR A 71 -9.06 -1.45 1.84
N ALA A 72 -9.74 -2.29 2.62
CA ALA A 72 -9.30 -3.67 2.88
C ALA A 72 -9.16 -4.50 1.57
N ARG A 73 -10.08 -4.33 0.61
CA ARG A 73 -9.97 -4.98 -0.71
C ARG A 73 -8.76 -4.49 -1.51
N VAL A 74 -8.46 -3.19 -1.47
CA VAL A 74 -7.27 -2.64 -2.12
C VAL A 74 -6.00 -3.22 -1.51
N ILE A 75 -5.92 -3.30 -0.18
CA ILE A 75 -4.78 -3.93 0.51
C ILE A 75 -4.58 -5.37 0.05
N SER A 76 -5.66 -6.16 0.01
CA SER A 76 -5.61 -7.54 -0.47
C SER A 76 -5.10 -7.64 -1.92
N ALA A 77 -5.64 -6.81 -2.81
CA ALA A 77 -5.26 -6.77 -4.22
C ALA A 77 -3.80 -6.36 -4.45
N VAL A 78 -3.30 -5.38 -3.69
CA VAL A 78 -1.94 -4.83 -3.86
C VAL A 78 -0.89 -5.75 -3.24
N THR A 79 -1.20 -6.38 -2.11
CA THR A 79 -0.24 -7.24 -1.40
C THR A 79 -0.28 -8.69 -1.85
N GLY A 80 -1.33 -9.11 -2.57
CA GLY A 80 -1.51 -10.50 -3.00
C GLY A 80 -1.77 -11.46 -1.83
N ILE A 81 -2.05 -10.92 -0.64
CA ILE A 81 -2.31 -11.69 0.57
C ILE A 81 -3.83 -11.92 0.66
N GLU A 82 -4.36 -12.78 -0.22
CA GLU A 82 -5.80 -13.10 -0.23
C GLU A 82 -6.25 -13.73 1.10
N LYS A 83 -5.41 -14.55 1.73
CA LYS A 83 -5.79 -15.36 2.90
C LYS A 83 -5.52 -14.74 4.27
N GLU A 84 -4.58 -13.79 4.40
CA GLU A 84 -4.38 -13.08 5.68
C GLU A 84 -5.24 -11.81 5.76
N ALA A 85 -5.62 -11.21 4.61
CA ALA A 85 -6.58 -10.10 4.60
C ALA A 85 -7.95 -10.53 5.12
N GLU A 86 -8.41 -11.76 4.83
CA GLU A 86 -9.64 -12.32 5.42
C GLU A 86 -9.55 -12.48 6.94
N ASP A 87 -8.40 -12.90 7.50
CA ASP A 87 -8.21 -12.99 8.96
C ASP A 87 -8.21 -11.60 9.63
N TYR A 88 -7.69 -10.55 8.98
CA TYR A 88 -7.78 -9.17 9.48
C TYR A 88 -9.18 -8.54 9.29
N ILE A 89 -9.90 -8.90 8.22
CA ILE A 89 -11.30 -8.51 8.00
C ILE A 89 -12.23 -9.21 9.02
N CYS A 90 -11.97 -10.47 9.38
CA CYS A 90 -12.82 -11.29 10.24
C CYS A 90 -12.60 -11.06 11.75
N LEU A 91 -11.45 -10.51 12.17
CA LEU A 91 -11.23 -10.13 13.57
C LEU A 91 -12.08 -8.93 14.03
N TYR A 92 -12.57 -8.09 13.13
CA TYR A 92 -13.25 -6.84 13.50
C TYR A 92 -14.60 -6.57 12.80
N THR A 93 -15.11 -7.50 11.97
CA THR A 93 -16.51 -7.50 11.52
C THR A 93 -17.46 -8.34 12.40
N LYS A 94 -16.98 -8.92 13.52
CA LYS A 94 -17.89 -9.43 14.56
C LYS A 94 -18.34 -8.29 15.48
N ARG A 95 -19.35 -7.56 15.00
CA ARG A 95 -20.36 -6.97 15.88
C ARG A 95 -21.70 -7.63 15.60
#